data_AF-A0A1I0XXE2-F1
#
_entry.id   AF-A0A1I0XXE2-F1
#
_cell.length_a   1.000
_cell.length_b   1.000
_cell.length_c   1.000
_cell.angle_alpha   90.00
_cell.angle_beta   90.00
_cell.angle_gamma   90.00
#
_symmetry.space_group_name_H-M   'P 1'
#
loop_
_entity.id
_entity.type
_entity.pdbx_description
1 polymer ?
#
loop_
_entity_poly.entity_id
_entity_poly.type
_entity_poly.pdbx_seq_one_letter_code
_entity_poly.pdbx_strand_id
1 'polypeptide(L)'
;MHDFFCSTPAEMHYPELAKHAEFFKHDNEGVSTMCEIMQNLQEEGRAEGRLEGRLEERTSLALDMLRDKKPIEEIIKYSRLTPERIKELAKQIR
;
A
#
# COMPACT_ATOMS: atom_id res chain seq x y z
N MET A 1 27.66 6.31 0.35
CA MET A 1 27.16 6.26 -1.03
C MET A 1 26.67 7.66 -1.39
N HIS A 2 27.57 8.55 -1.81
CA HIS A 2 27.31 9.99 -1.97
C HIS A 2 26.15 10.30 -2.92
N ASP A 3 26.21 9.75 -4.13
CA ASP A 3 25.29 10.09 -5.23
C ASP A 3 23.82 9.80 -4.96
N PHE A 4 23.50 8.73 -4.23
CA PHE A 4 22.11 8.36 -3.93
C PHE A 4 21.43 9.31 -2.93
N PHE A 5 22.23 10.06 -2.16
CA PHE A 5 21.73 11.10 -1.26
C PHE A 5 21.99 12.52 -1.83
N CYS A 6 22.63 12.61 -3.00
CA CYS A 6 22.93 13.86 -3.65
C CYS A 6 21.69 14.39 -4.38
N SER A 7 21.28 15.62 -4.06
CA SER A 7 20.11 16.25 -4.68
C SER A 7 20.44 16.91 -6.02
N THR A 8 21.70 17.27 -6.23
CA THR A 8 22.18 18.05 -7.37
C THR A 8 22.93 17.16 -8.36
N PRO A 9 22.45 17.02 -9.61
CA PRO A 9 23.13 16.17 -10.61
C PRO A 9 24.60 16.54 -10.85
N ALA A 10 24.93 17.83 -10.82
CA ALA A 10 26.30 18.33 -11.02
C ALA A 10 27.30 17.92 -9.91
N GLU A 11 26.82 17.54 -8.73
CA GLU A 11 27.64 17.15 -7.58
C GLU A 11 27.78 15.63 -7.43
N MET A 12 27.18 14.85 -8.33
CA MET A 12 27.29 13.39 -8.37
C MET A 12 28.64 12.95 -8.93
N HIS A 13 29.21 11.88 -8.37
CA HIS A 13 30.50 11.33 -8.80
C HIS A 13 30.37 10.42 -10.02
N TYR A 14 29.24 9.74 -10.18
CA TYR A 14 28.96 8.82 -11.29
C TYR A 14 28.24 9.58 -12.42
N PRO A 15 28.88 9.76 -13.59
CA PRO A 15 28.32 10.52 -14.70
C PRO A 15 26.98 9.97 -15.21
N GLU A 16 26.78 8.65 -15.13
CA GLU A 16 25.54 8.00 -15.54
C GLU A 16 24.39 8.39 -14.62
N LEU A 17 24.62 8.38 -13.30
CA LEU A 17 23.62 8.82 -12.31
C LEU A 17 23.33 10.31 -12.46
N ALA A 18 24.37 11.13 -12.65
CA ALA A 18 24.22 12.56 -12.92
C ALA A 18 23.31 12.80 -14.14
N LYS A 19 23.57 12.11 -15.25
CA LYS A 19 22.79 12.25 -16.48
C LYS A 19 21.33 11.86 -16.29
N HIS A 20 21.05 10.74 -15.63
CA HIS A 20 19.68 10.31 -15.37
C HIS A 20 18.96 11.25 -14.39
N ALA A 21 19.64 11.68 -13.33
CA ALA A 21 19.08 12.63 -12.38
C ALA A 21 18.76 13.97 -13.04
N GLU A 22 19.62 14.45 -13.94
CA GLU A 22 19.37 15.67 -14.74
C GLU A 22 18.12 15.51 -15.61
N PHE A 23 18.01 14.41 -16.36
CA PHE A 23 16.85 14.13 -17.21
C PHE A 23 15.54 14.11 -16.40
N PHE A 24 15.47 13.33 -15.32
CA PHE A 24 14.21 13.20 -14.57
C PHE A 24 13.86 14.42 -13.69
N LYS A 25 14.82 15.31 -13.41
CA LYS A 25 14.59 16.49 -12.55
C LYS A 25 14.45 17.80 -13.32
N HIS A 26 15.09 17.93 -14.49
CA HIS A 26 15.20 19.20 -15.20
C HIS A 26 14.76 19.14 -16.68
N ASP A 27 14.82 17.98 -17.33
CA ASP A 27 14.32 17.84 -18.69
C ASP A 27 12.78 17.73 -18.70
N ASN A 28 12.10 18.46 -19.59
CA ASN A 28 10.64 18.49 -19.61
C ASN A 28 10.01 17.11 -19.87
N GLU A 29 10.61 16.30 -20.75
CA GLU A 29 10.10 14.95 -21.06
C GLU A 29 10.32 14.01 -19.86
N GLY A 30 11.51 14.09 -19.25
CA GLY A 30 11.84 13.31 -18.06
C GLY A 30 10.99 13.67 -16.85
N VAL A 31 10.76 14.96 -16.62
CA VAL A 31 9.89 15.47 -15.55
C VAL A 31 8.43 15.04 -15.78
N SER A 32 7.92 15.14 -17.01
CA SER A 32 6.56 14.68 -17.33
C SER A 32 6.39 13.19 -17.04
N THR A 33 7.36 12.39 -17.50
CA THR A 33 7.38 10.94 -17.25
C THR A 33 7.40 10.63 -15.75
N MET A 34 8.23 11.33 -14.98
CA MET A 34 8.31 11.16 -13.53
C MET A 34 6.98 11.53 -12.84
N CYS A 35 6.36 12.62 -13.25
CA CYS A 35 5.06 13.04 -12.72
C CYS A 35 3.97 11.99 -12.96
N GLU A 36 3.90 11.42 -14.17
CA GLU A 36 2.95 10.35 -14.50
C GLU A 36 3.18 9.09 -13.65
N ILE A 37 4.43 8.66 -13.50
CA ILE A 37 4.80 7.52 -12.64
C ILE A 37 4.34 7.77 -11.20
N MET A 38 4.60 8.95 -10.66
CA MET A 38 4.23 9.29 -9.28
C MET A 38 2.72 9.37 -9.08
N GLN A 39 1.97 9.83 -10.08
CA GLN A 39 0.51 9.85 -10.05
C GLN A 39 -0.06 8.43 -10.04
N ASN A 40 0.42 7.57 -10.94
CA ASN A 40 -0.01 6.17 -11.01
C ASN A 40 0.29 5.43 -9.69
N LEU A 41 1.51 5.57 -9.16
CA LEU A 41 1.88 4.99 -7.87
C LEU A 41 0.96 5.47 -6.74
N GLN A 42 0.59 6.76 -6.75
CA GLN A 42 -0.30 7.32 -5.74
C GLN A 42 -1.73 6.79 -5.87
N GLU A 43 -2.23 6.61 -7.09
CA GLU A 43 -3.55 6.05 -7.35
C GLU A 43 -3.65 4.58 -6.99
N GLU A 44 -2.66 3.78 -7.38
CA GLU A 44 -2.52 2.37 -7.01
C GLU A 44 -2.45 2.21 -5.49
N GLY A 45 -1.55 2.94 -4.82
CA GLY A 45 -1.42 2.88 -3.37
C GLY A 45 -2.71 3.30 -2.64
N ARG A 46 -3.46 4.28 -3.16
CA ARG A 46 -4.78 4.63 -2.61
C ARG A 46 -5.82 3.53 -2.85
N ALA A 47 -5.79 2.87 -4.00
CA ALA A 47 -6.73 1.79 -4.32
C ALA A 47 -6.46 0.56 -3.43
N GLU A 48 -5.20 0.15 -3.31
CA GLU A 48 -4.74 -0.92 -2.43
C GLU A 48 -5.07 -0.62 -0.97
N GLY A 49 -4.69 0.56 -0.47
CA GLY A 49 -4.98 0.95 0.92
C GLY A 49 -6.48 0.98 1.25
N ARG A 50 -7.35 1.36 0.30
CA ARG A 50 -8.80 1.26 0.49
C ARG A 50 -9.31 -0.18 0.52
N LEU A 51 -8.70 -1.09 -0.23
CA LEU A 51 -9.05 -2.51 -0.23
C LEU A 51 -8.60 -3.18 1.07
N GLU A 52 -7.34 -2.97 1.44
CA GLU A 52 -6.75 -3.46 2.68
C GLU A 52 -7.51 -2.94 3.90
N GLY A 53 -7.72 -1.63 4.00
CA GLY A 53 -8.45 -1.05 5.13
C GLY A 53 -9.88 -1.60 5.30
N ARG A 54 -10.60 -1.86 4.20
CA ARG A 54 -11.92 -2.51 4.26
C ARG A 54 -11.83 -3.98 4.71
N LEU A 55 -10.79 -4.70 4.31
CA LEU A 55 -10.58 -6.09 4.72
C LEU A 55 -10.18 -6.17 6.20
N GLU A 56 -9.31 -5.25 6.64
CA GLU A 56 -8.89 -5.11 8.04
C GLU A 56 -10.08 -4.77 8.93
N GLU A 57 -10.90 -3.78 8.56
CA GLU A 57 -12.12 -3.41 9.30
C GLU A 57 -13.09 -4.60 9.42
N ARG A 58 -13.33 -5.33 8.33
CA ARG A 58 -14.19 -6.52 8.37
C ARG A 58 -13.62 -7.61 9.25
N THR A 59 -12.30 -7.77 9.22
CA THR A 59 -11.57 -8.74 10.04
C THR A 59 -11.63 -8.37 11.52
N SER A 60 -11.40 -7.10 11.86
CA SER A 60 -11.48 -6.60 13.24
C SER A 60 -12.90 -6.74 13.78
N LEU A 61 -13.92 -6.36 13.00
CA LEU A 61 -15.32 -6.56 13.36
C LEU A 61 -15.63 -8.03 13.65
N ALA A 62 -15.18 -8.95 12.78
CA ALA A 62 -15.40 -10.37 13.00
C ALA A 62 -14.68 -10.88 14.25
N LEU A 63 -13.46 -10.43 14.53
CA LEU A 63 -12.71 -10.77 15.74
C LEU A 63 -13.42 -10.29 17.00
N ASP A 64 -13.94 -9.06 17.00
CA ASP A 64 -14.67 -8.50 18.15
C ASP A 64 -15.98 -9.26 18.38
N MET A 65 -16.74 -9.58 17.33
CA MET A 65 -17.95 -10.40 17.46
C MET A 65 -17.66 -11.84 17.92
N LEU A 66 -16.53 -12.43 17.51
CA LEU A 66 -16.08 -13.74 17.99
C LEU A 66 -15.74 -13.70 19.49
N ARG A 67 -15.08 -12.62 19.96
CA ARG A 67 -14.80 -12.42 21.40
C ARG A 67 -16.09 -12.29 22.21
N ASP A 68 -17.10 -11.64 21.65
CA ASP A 68 -18.44 -11.51 22.23
C ASP A 68 -19.29 -12.79 22.12
N LYS A 69 -18.73 -13.89 21.57
CA LYS A 69 -19.39 -15.18 21.36
C LYS A 69 -20.69 -15.09 20.54
N LYS A 70 -20.75 -14.16 19.59
CA LYS A 70 -21.87 -14.03 18.65
C LYS A 70 -21.97 -15.26 17.73
N PRO A 71 -23.17 -15.63 17.27
CA PRO A 71 -23.35 -16.75 16.35
C PRO A 71 -22.67 -16.50 15.00
N ILE A 72 -22.16 -17.55 14.38
CA ILE A 72 -21.36 -17.47 13.15
C ILE A 72 -22.17 -16.86 11.99
N GLU A 73 -23.47 -17.15 11.94
CA GLU A 73 -24.39 -16.62 10.92
C GLU A 73 -24.51 -15.09 10.99
N GLU A 74 -24.51 -14.53 12.20
CA GLU A 74 -24.55 -13.09 12.42
C GLU A 74 -23.22 -12.45 12.01
N ILE A 75 -22.10 -13.09 12.35
CA ILE A 75 -20.76 -12.63 11.97
C ILE A 75 -20.62 -12.59 10.45
N ILE A 76 -21.06 -13.62 9.73
CA ILE A 76 -21.05 -13.66 8.26
C ILE A 76 -21.86 -12.50 7.67
N LYS A 77 -23.06 -12.25 8.22
CA LYS A 77 -23.96 -11.20 7.73
C LYS A 77 -23.35 -9.80 7.84
N TYR A 78 -22.71 -9.47 8.98
CA TYR A 78 -22.20 -8.13 9.23
C TYR A 78 -20.77 -7.93 8.71
N SER A 79 -19.86 -8.89 8.91
CA SER A 79 -18.48 -8.81 8.42
C SER A 79 -18.35 -9.03 6.91
N ARG A 80 -19.34 -9.68 6.28
CA ARG A 80 -19.30 -10.08 4.86
C ARG A 80 -18.06 -10.93 4.51
N LEU A 81 -17.49 -11.62 5.50
CA LEU A 81 -16.38 -12.55 5.32
C LEU A 81 -16.92 -13.96 5.04
N THR A 82 -16.07 -14.78 4.42
CA THR A 82 -16.42 -16.18 4.17
C THR A 82 -16.43 -16.98 5.47
N PRO A 83 -17.23 -18.06 5.56
CA PRO A 83 -17.25 -18.93 6.73
C PRO A 83 -15.88 -19.54 7.04
N GLU A 84 -15.08 -19.83 6.02
CA GLU A 84 -13.71 -20.33 6.13
C GLU A 84 -12.82 -19.33 6.85
N ARG A 85 -12.85 -18.06 6.43
CA ARG A 85 -12.05 -17.01 7.06
C ARG A 85 -12.44 -16.78 8.52
N ILE A 86 -13.72 -16.82 8.85
CA ILE A 86 -14.19 -16.67 10.24
C ILE A 86 -13.71 -17.85 11.10
N LYS A 87 -13.71 -19.09 10.57
CA LYS A 87 -13.17 -20.27 11.27
C LYS A 87 -11.66 -20.14 11.50
N GLU A 88 -10.91 -19.58 10.57
CA GLU A 88 -9.48 -19.27 10.77
C GLU A 88 -9.27 -18.26 11.89
N LEU A 89 -10.03 -17.15 11.87
CA LEU A 89 -9.97 -16.11 12.89
C LEU A 89 -10.34 -16.66 14.28
N ALA A 90 -11.33 -17.54 14.36
CA ALA A 90 -11.71 -18.20 15.61
C ALA A 90 -10.60 -19.10 16.19
N LYS A 91 -9.73 -19.68 15.35
CA LYS A 91 -8.56 -20.44 15.81
C LYS A 91 -7.47 -19.54 16.39
N GLN A 92 -7.38 -18.29 15.95
CA GLN A 92 -6.36 -17.34 16.43
C GLN A 92 -6.67 -16.76 17.81
N ILE A 93 -7.93 -16.79 18.24
CA ILE A 93 -8.38 -16.29 19.55
C ILE A 93 -8.27 -17.37 20.64
N ARG A 94 -8.07 -18.64 20.25
CA ARG A 94 -8.09 -19.80 21.15
C ARG A 94 -6.75 -20.02 21.83
#